data_AF-A0A7J4DVN1-F1
#
_entry.id   AF-A0A7J4DVN1-F1
#
_cell.length_a   1.000
_cell.length_b   1.000
_cell.length_c   1.000
_cell.angle_alpha   90.00
_cell.angle_beta   90.00
_cell.angle_gamma   90.00
#
_symmetry.space_group_name_H-M   'P 1'
#
loop_
_entity.id
_entity.type
_entity.pdbx_description
1 polymer ?
#
loop_
_entity_poly.entity_id
_entity_poly.type
_entity_poly.pdbx_seq_one_letter_code
_entity_poly.pdbx_strand_id
1 'polypeptide(L)'
;MNILKTLAYRLLQKREKKTELLDVETMPRRRLTLVLALAVGFASLPIVVTYLLLVLSSFSNEAGMLTLEDVFRTTYSLRPWIDFFTGKVAPAAGRLYTTWEIISIIANTLIVALGVTVVVVFTSVLAGYAFSRIRFPGRRPLMQLLILLHAFPGLALIIAVYTVYATAKPYHVSFNHSFRHKVPP
;
A
#
# COMPACT_ATOMS: atom_id res chain seq x y z
N MET A 1 -38.61 50.10 27.37
CA MET A 1 -37.83 48.85 27.57
C MET A 1 -38.27 47.68 26.66
N ASN A 2 -39.56 47.52 26.33
CA ASN A 2 -40.04 46.38 25.52
C ASN A 2 -39.63 46.44 24.04
N ILE A 3 -39.64 47.61 23.41
CA ILE A 3 -39.37 47.75 21.96
C ILE A 3 -37.94 47.34 21.59
N LEU A 4 -36.95 47.73 22.41
CA LEU A 4 -35.54 47.38 22.21
C LEU A 4 -35.30 45.87 22.32
N LYS A 5 -35.97 45.20 23.27
CA LYS A 5 -35.91 43.73 23.40
C LYS A 5 -36.54 43.03 22.19
N THR A 6 -37.65 43.54 21.68
CA THR A 6 -38.31 42.99 20.49
C THR A 6 -37.48 43.18 19.22
N LEU A 7 -36.79 44.32 19.10
CA LEU A 7 -35.86 44.57 18.00
C LEU A 7 -34.62 43.68 18.08
N ALA A 8 -33.99 43.59 19.25
CA ALA A 8 -32.83 42.72 19.48
C ALA A 8 -33.18 41.25 19.18
N TYR A 9 -34.34 40.79 19.65
CA TYR A 9 -34.83 39.43 19.37
C TYR A 9 -35.02 39.19 17.87
N ARG A 10 -35.66 40.12 17.15
CA ARG A 10 -35.83 40.00 15.68
C ARG A 10 -34.51 40.01 14.94
N LEU A 11 -33.53 40.80 15.38
CA LEU A 11 -32.20 40.86 14.76
C LEU A 11 -31.40 39.59 15.01
N LEU A 12 -31.47 39.02 16.22
CA LEU A 12 -30.84 37.74 16.54
C LEU A 12 -31.45 36.62 15.72
N GLN A 13 -32.79 36.54 15.63
CA GLN A 13 -33.47 35.54 14.84
C GLN A 13 -33.16 35.67 13.34
N LYS A 14 -33.05 36.90 12.82
CA LYS A 14 -32.65 37.16 11.44
C LYS A 14 -31.18 36.78 11.19
N ARG A 15 -30.31 36.96 12.19
CA ARG A 15 -28.90 36.57 12.12
C ARG A 15 -28.76 35.05 12.18
N GLU A 16 -29.41 34.38 13.12
CA GLU A 16 -29.41 32.93 13.30
C GLU A 16 -29.90 32.24 12.02
N LYS A 17 -31.06 32.67 11.48
CA LYS A 17 -31.59 32.18 10.21
C LYS A 17 -30.65 32.41 9.02
N LYS A 18 -29.89 33.51 9.01
CA LYS A 18 -28.87 33.77 7.97
C LYS A 18 -27.62 32.91 8.15
N THR A 19 -27.28 32.54 9.40
CA THR A 19 -26.14 31.66 9.72
C THR A 19 -26.47 30.21 9.40
N GLU A 20 -27.70 29.78 9.67
CA GLU A 20 -28.28 28.49 9.28
C GLU A 20 -28.42 28.36 7.74
N LEU A 21 -28.77 29.45 7.04
CA LEU A 21 -28.74 29.50 5.56
C LEU A 21 -27.32 29.54 4.96
N LEU A 22 -26.30 29.80 5.79
CA LEU A 22 -24.88 29.70 5.45
C LEU A 22 -24.31 28.31 5.77
N ASP A 23 -25.12 27.38 6.27
CA ASP A 23 -24.77 25.97 6.28
C ASP A 23 -24.58 25.49 4.84
N VAL A 24 -23.56 24.65 4.65
CA VAL A 24 -23.04 24.08 3.39
C VAL A 24 -24.10 23.42 2.48
N GLU A 25 -25.38 23.40 2.90
CA GLU A 25 -26.50 22.71 2.28
C GLU A 25 -27.10 23.36 1.02
N THR A 26 -26.75 24.60 0.66
CA THR A 26 -27.31 25.22 -0.57
C THR A 26 -26.51 24.93 -1.85
N MET A 27 -25.36 24.26 -1.76
CA MET A 27 -24.80 23.60 -2.95
C MET A 27 -25.60 22.33 -3.22
N PRO A 28 -26.18 22.11 -4.41
CA PRO A 28 -26.88 20.87 -4.73
C PRO A 28 -25.93 19.71 -4.41
N ARG A 29 -26.30 18.78 -3.50
CA ARG A 29 -25.41 17.70 -3.03
C ARG A 29 -24.67 17.00 -4.18
N ARG A 30 -25.31 16.87 -5.34
CA ARG A 30 -24.73 16.39 -6.60
C ARG A 30 -23.50 17.19 -7.08
N ARG A 31 -23.52 18.52 -7.03
CA ARG A 31 -22.38 19.37 -7.40
C ARG A 31 -21.22 19.21 -6.42
N LEU A 32 -21.49 19.16 -5.12
CA LEU A 32 -20.45 18.92 -4.11
C LEU A 32 -19.83 17.53 -4.29
N THR A 33 -20.64 16.48 -4.48
CA THR A 33 -20.15 15.13 -4.78
C THR A 33 -19.32 15.11 -6.06
N LEU A 34 -19.72 15.82 -7.11
CA LEU A 34 -18.94 15.92 -8.35
C LEU A 34 -17.61 16.62 -8.14
N VAL A 35 -17.58 17.74 -7.41
CA VAL A 35 -16.35 18.47 -7.08
C VAL A 35 -15.42 17.59 -6.24
N LEU A 36 -15.94 16.90 -5.23
CA LEU A 36 -15.18 15.96 -4.41
C LEU A 36 -14.67 14.77 -5.23
N ALA A 37 -15.50 14.19 -6.09
CA ALA A 37 -15.10 13.08 -6.96
C ALA A 37 -14.02 13.52 -7.98
N LEU A 38 -14.13 14.73 -8.54
CA LEU A 38 -13.11 15.30 -9.42
C LEU A 38 -11.81 15.59 -8.65
N ALA A 39 -11.90 16.11 -7.43
CA ALA A 39 -10.73 16.36 -6.59
C ALA A 39 -10.02 15.05 -6.20
N VAL A 40 -10.76 14.02 -5.81
CA VAL A 40 -10.22 12.68 -5.53
C VAL A 40 -9.64 12.05 -6.78
N GLY A 41 -10.34 12.15 -7.91
CA GLY A 41 -9.87 11.69 -9.21
C GLY A 41 -8.55 12.35 -9.58
N PHE A 42 -8.47 13.67 -9.46
CA PHE A 42 -7.25 14.43 -9.71
C PHE A 42 -6.11 14.04 -8.76
N ALA A 43 -6.39 13.91 -7.46
CA ALA A 43 -5.41 13.45 -6.48
C ALA A 43 -4.90 12.03 -6.76
N SER A 44 -5.73 11.18 -7.39
CA SER A 44 -5.35 9.82 -7.78
C SER A 44 -4.57 9.74 -9.10
N LEU A 45 -4.55 10.80 -9.92
CA LEU A 45 -3.89 10.79 -11.24
C LEU A 45 -2.43 10.33 -11.18
N PRO A 46 -1.57 10.82 -10.26
CA PRO A 46 -0.18 10.37 -10.21
C PRO A 46 -0.04 8.86 -9.97
N ILE A 47 -0.95 8.29 -9.17
CA ILE A 47 -0.97 6.85 -8.86
C ILE A 47 -1.37 6.07 -10.11
N VAL A 48 -2.44 6.50 -10.78
CA VAL A 48 -2.91 5.86 -12.02
C VAL A 48 -1.84 5.91 -13.10
N VAL A 49 -1.19 7.08 -13.27
CA VAL A 49 -0.09 7.27 -14.22
C VAL A 49 1.08 6.34 -13.87
N THR A 50 1.46 6.22 -12.60
CA THR A 50 2.55 5.32 -12.18
C THR A 50 2.28 3.87 -12.54
N TYR A 51 1.06 3.37 -12.28
CA TYR A 51 0.70 2.00 -12.66
C TYR A 51 0.60 1.82 -14.18
N LEU A 52 0.11 2.84 -14.90
CA LEU A 52 0.07 2.82 -16.35
C LEU A 52 1.48 2.76 -16.94
N LEU A 53 2.42 3.56 -16.41
CA LEU A 53 3.82 3.51 -16.79
C LEU A 53 4.46 2.17 -16.47
N LEU A 54 4.13 1.54 -15.33
CA LEU A 54 4.61 0.20 -15.00
C LEU A 54 4.18 -0.83 -16.05
N VAL A 55 2.91 -0.78 -16.49
CA VAL A 55 2.39 -1.67 -17.53
C VAL A 55 3.09 -1.41 -18.86
N LEU A 56 3.17 -0.15 -19.29
CA LEU A 56 3.86 0.22 -20.55
C LEU A 56 5.35 -0.16 -20.52
N SER A 57 6.00 0.01 -19.38
CA SER A 57 7.41 -0.33 -19.17
C SER A 57 7.67 -1.82 -19.33
N SER A 58 6.71 -2.68 -18.98
CA SER A 58 6.82 -4.12 -19.21
C SER A 58 6.87 -4.50 -20.70
N PHE A 59 6.46 -3.61 -21.61
CA PHE A 59 6.51 -3.84 -23.06
C PHE A 59 7.57 -2.99 -23.77
N SER A 60 8.27 -2.09 -23.08
CA SER A 60 9.32 -1.28 -23.68
C SER A 60 10.63 -2.04 -23.80
N ASN A 61 11.41 -1.73 -24.84
CA ASN A 61 12.78 -2.24 -24.98
C ASN A 61 13.82 -1.50 -24.12
N GLU A 62 13.41 -0.47 -23.38
CA GLU A 62 14.30 0.27 -22.47
C GLU A 62 14.63 -0.55 -21.22
N ALA A 63 15.90 -0.52 -20.82
CA ALA A 63 16.35 -1.14 -19.59
C ALA A 63 15.98 -0.27 -18.38
N GLY A 64 14.74 -0.42 -17.89
CA GLY A 64 14.29 0.27 -16.66
C GLY A 64 12.83 0.67 -16.68
N MET A 65 12.42 1.41 -15.63
CA MET A 65 11.10 2.01 -15.55
C MET A 65 11.01 3.18 -16.53
N LEU A 66 9.98 3.19 -17.39
CA LEU A 66 9.72 4.31 -18.29
C LEU A 66 9.36 5.58 -17.53
N THR A 67 9.93 6.70 -17.96
CA THR A 67 9.45 8.04 -17.59
C THR A 67 8.43 8.55 -18.61
N LEU A 68 7.72 9.64 -18.28
CA LEU A 68 6.73 10.24 -19.19
C LEU A 68 7.32 10.69 -20.54
N GLU A 69 8.61 11.07 -20.56
CA GLU A 69 9.30 11.44 -21.80
C GLU A 69 9.59 10.21 -22.68
N ASP A 70 9.92 9.09 -22.04
CA ASP A 70 10.31 7.86 -22.73
C ASP A 70 9.12 7.17 -23.41
N VAL A 71 7.90 7.38 -22.92
CA VAL A 71 6.66 6.79 -23.47
C VAL A 71 6.52 7.02 -24.97
N PHE A 72 6.93 8.20 -25.45
CA PHE A 72 6.84 8.57 -26.86
C PHE A 72 8.10 8.26 -27.67
N ARG A 73 9.24 7.98 -27.01
CA ARG A 73 10.52 7.69 -27.65
C ARG A 73 10.80 6.19 -27.78
N THR A 74 10.25 5.39 -26.85
CA THR A 74 10.52 3.95 -26.78
C THR A 74 9.82 3.19 -27.90
N THR A 75 10.38 2.02 -28.23
CA THR A 75 9.73 1.04 -29.09
C THR A 75 9.12 -0.05 -28.22
N TYR A 76 7.83 -0.31 -28.44
CA TYR A 76 7.11 -1.36 -27.75
C TYR A 76 7.30 -2.69 -28.47
N SER A 77 7.64 -3.75 -27.73
CA SER A 77 7.75 -5.10 -28.26
C SER A 77 7.39 -6.16 -27.22
N LEU A 78 7.14 -7.38 -27.69
CA LEU A 78 6.92 -8.53 -26.81
C LEU A 78 8.21 -9.24 -26.41
N ARG A 79 9.38 -8.74 -26.85
CA ARG A 79 10.68 -9.35 -26.55
C ARG A 79 10.97 -9.45 -25.04
N PRO A 80 10.72 -8.41 -24.21
CA PRO A 80 10.95 -8.52 -22.77
C PRO A 80 10.19 -9.68 -22.11
N TRP A 81 8.96 -9.94 -22.55
CA TRP A 81 8.17 -11.08 -22.07
C TRP A 81 8.71 -12.42 -22.56
N ILE A 82 9.13 -12.51 -23.82
CA ILE A 82 9.75 -13.72 -24.37
C ILE A 82 11.07 -14.00 -23.63
N ASP A 83 11.90 -12.99 -23.39
CA ASP A 83 13.15 -13.10 -22.66
C ASP A 83 12.94 -13.50 -21.20
N PHE A 84 11.85 -13.02 -20.57
CA PHE A 84 11.39 -13.47 -19.26
C PHE A 84 11.10 -14.96 -19.21
N PHE A 85 10.26 -15.48 -20.11
CA PHE A 85 9.90 -16.90 -20.10
C PHE A 85 11.01 -17.82 -20.63
N THR A 86 11.93 -17.31 -21.45
CA THR A 86 13.08 -18.07 -21.97
C THR A 86 14.32 -18.03 -21.06
N GLY A 87 14.26 -17.31 -19.93
CA GLY A 87 15.37 -17.23 -18.98
C GLY A 87 16.57 -16.45 -19.51
N LYS A 88 16.32 -15.44 -20.35
CA LYS A 88 17.33 -14.53 -20.91
C LYS A 88 17.28 -13.15 -20.25
N VAL A 89 16.71 -13.06 -19.05
CA VAL A 89 16.65 -11.81 -18.29
C VAL A 89 18.00 -11.58 -17.63
N ALA A 90 18.74 -10.62 -18.17
CA ALA A 90 19.89 -10.03 -17.49
C ALA A 90 19.37 -8.89 -16.59
N PRO A 91 19.44 -9.03 -15.25
CA PRO A 91 19.24 -7.90 -14.37
C PRO A 91 20.41 -6.91 -14.55
N ALA A 92 20.23 -5.68 -14.08
CA ALA A 92 21.30 -4.70 -13.95
C ALA A 92 22.53 -5.22 -13.14
N ALA A 93 22.39 -6.34 -12.43
CA ALA A 93 23.42 -6.99 -11.61
C ALA A 93 24.19 -8.13 -12.31
N GLY A 94 24.01 -8.36 -13.61
CA GLY A 94 24.88 -9.25 -14.41
C GLY A 94 24.68 -10.77 -14.25
N ARG A 95 23.71 -11.23 -13.43
CA ARG A 95 23.36 -12.67 -13.30
C ARG A 95 22.14 -13.02 -14.14
N LEU A 96 22.30 -13.84 -15.19
CA LEU A 96 21.16 -14.37 -15.93
C LEU A 96 20.31 -15.29 -15.03
N TYR A 97 19.01 -15.03 -14.96
CA TYR A 97 18.07 -15.94 -14.31
C TYR A 97 17.60 -17.00 -15.30
N THR A 98 17.75 -18.26 -14.92
CA THR A 98 17.18 -19.38 -15.67
C THR A 98 15.65 -19.40 -15.54
N THR A 99 14.95 -19.94 -16.54
CA THR A 99 13.49 -20.12 -16.49
C THR A 99 13.04 -20.85 -15.22
N TRP A 100 13.83 -21.84 -14.77
CA TRP A 100 13.55 -22.61 -13.56
C TRP A 100 13.63 -21.77 -12.28
N GLU A 101 14.61 -20.86 -12.17
CA GLU A 101 14.70 -19.95 -11.02
C GLU A 101 13.49 -19.01 -10.95
N ILE A 102 13.06 -18.46 -12.09
CA ILE A 102 11.89 -17.59 -12.18
C ILE A 102 10.62 -18.32 -11.72
N ILE A 103 10.37 -19.52 -12.25
CA ILE A 103 9.22 -20.34 -11.87
C ILE A 103 9.28 -20.71 -10.38
N SER A 104 10.47 -21.04 -9.86
CA SER A 104 10.64 -21.38 -8.44
C SER A 104 10.33 -20.21 -7.53
N ILE A 105 10.74 -18.99 -7.89
CA ILE A 105 10.41 -17.77 -7.14
C ILE A 105 8.89 -17.58 -7.09
N ILE A 106 8.23 -17.65 -8.25
CA ILE A 106 6.76 -17.50 -8.34
C ILE A 106 6.05 -18.56 -7.51
N ALA A 107 6.45 -19.82 -7.62
CA ALA A 107 5.86 -20.93 -6.87
C ALA A 107 6.06 -20.77 -5.36
N ASN A 108 7.27 -20.40 -4.91
CA ASN A 108 7.55 -20.16 -3.50
C ASN A 108 6.69 -19.02 -2.95
N THR A 109 6.59 -17.90 -3.67
CA THR A 109 5.74 -16.77 -3.26
C THR A 109 4.27 -17.19 -3.20
N LEU A 110 3.79 -17.97 -4.17
CA LEU A 110 2.42 -18.45 -4.19
C LEU A 110 2.11 -19.38 -3.00
N ILE A 111 2.99 -20.33 -2.71
CA ILE A 111 2.83 -21.26 -1.58
C ILE A 111 2.81 -20.49 -0.25
N VAL A 112 3.74 -19.56 -0.07
CA VAL A 112 3.79 -18.73 1.14
C VAL A 112 2.55 -17.86 1.26
N ALA A 113 2.14 -17.18 0.20
CA ALA A 113 0.95 -16.33 0.20
C ALA A 113 -0.30 -17.12 0.57
N LEU A 114 -0.53 -18.28 -0.06
CA LEU A 114 -1.67 -19.15 0.24
C LEU A 114 -1.63 -19.66 1.68
N GLY A 115 -0.47 -20.11 2.16
CA GLY A 115 -0.30 -20.58 3.54
C GLY A 115 -0.62 -19.49 4.56
N VAL A 116 -0.09 -18.27 4.35
CA VAL A 116 -0.39 -17.11 5.19
C VAL A 116 -1.88 -16.77 5.14
N THR A 117 -2.49 -16.73 3.95
CA THR A 117 -3.93 -16.44 3.80
C THR A 117 -4.78 -17.43 4.58
N VAL A 118 -4.52 -18.73 4.48
CA VAL A 118 -5.30 -19.74 5.22
C VAL A 118 -5.23 -19.51 6.72
N VAL A 119 -4.02 -19.33 7.27
CA VAL A 119 -3.83 -19.13 8.71
C VAL A 119 -4.47 -17.82 9.19
N VAL A 120 -4.26 -16.72 8.46
CA VAL A 120 -4.79 -15.40 8.82
C VAL A 120 -6.31 -15.39 8.74
N VAL A 121 -6.91 -15.90 7.67
CA VAL A 121 -8.38 -15.95 7.53
C VAL A 121 -8.99 -16.83 8.61
N PHE A 122 -8.46 -18.03 8.82
CA PHE A 122 -8.99 -18.96 9.82
C PHE A 122 -8.99 -18.34 11.22
N THR A 123 -7.85 -17.78 11.64
CA THR A 123 -7.72 -17.13 12.96
C THR A 123 -8.55 -15.86 13.07
N SER A 124 -8.60 -15.05 12.01
CA SER A 124 -9.34 -13.78 11.99
C SER A 124 -10.85 -13.99 12.00
N VAL A 125 -11.37 -15.04 11.35
CA VAL A 125 -12.80 -15.39 11.40
C VAL A 125 -13.19 -15.83 12.81
N LEU A 126 -12.39 -16.68 13.45
CA LEU A 126 -12.63 -17.12 14.83
C LEU A 126 -12.60 -15.94 15.81
N ALA A 127 -11.55 -15.12 15.74
CA ALA A 127 -11.43 -13.92 16.58
C ALA A 127 -12.56 -12.94 16.30
N GLY A 128 -12.85 -12.65 15.03
CA GLY A 128 -13.93 -11.77 14.60
C GLY A 128 -15.31 -12.25 15.04
N TYR A 129 -15.57 -13.56 15.05
CA TYR A 129 -16.81 -14.13 15.58
C TYR A 129 -16.92 -13.90 17.10
N ALA A 130 -15.86 -14.19 17.85
CA ALA A 130 -15.84 -13.93 19.29
C ALA A 130 -16.06 -12.44 19.61
N PHE A 131 -15.35 -11.56 18.91
CA PHE A 131 -15.49 -10.11 19.07
C PHE A 131 -16.83 -9.57 18.56
N SER A 132 -17.55 -10.23 17.67
CA SER A 132 -18.84 -9.74 17.17
C SER A 132 -20.03 -10.27 17.99
N ARG A 133 -20.06 -11.58 18.26
CA ARG A 133 -21.23 -12.27 18.84
C ARG A 133 -21.11 -12.56 20.33
N ILE A 134 -19.90 -12.75 20.87
CA ILE A 134 -19.72 -13.13 22.27
C ILE A 134 -19.56 -11.88 23.14
N ARG A 135 -20.20 -11.90 24.31
CA ARG A 135 -20.06 -10.86 25.35
C ARG A 135 -19.17 -11.41 26.46
N PHE A 136 -17.89 -11.10 26.40
CA PHE A 136 -16.91 -11.48 27.42
C PHE A 136 -16.32 -10.23 28.11
N PRO A 137 -15.92 -10.33 29.39
CA PRO A 137 -15.29 -9.23 30.10
C PRO A 137 -13.94 -8.89 29.45
N GLY A 138 -13.65 -7.59 29.25
CA GLY A 138 -12.40 -7.14 28.61
C GLY A 138 -12.45 -6.96 27.09
N ARG A 139 -13.61 -7.16 26.44
CA ARG A 139 -13.78 -6.96 24.99
C ARG A 139 -13.35 -5.57 24.47
N ARG A 140 -13.73 -4.50 25.17
CA ARG A 140 -13.40 -3.11 24.78
C ARG A 140 -11.90 -2.82 24.79
N PRO A 141 -11.16 -3.05 25.89
CA PRO A 141 -9.72 -2.79 25.90
C PRO A 141 -8.94 -3.69 24.93
N LEU A 142 -9.34 -4.94 24.72
CA LEU A 142 -8.70 -5.81 23.72
C LEU A 142 -8.89 -5.30 22.29
N MET A 143 -10.10 -4.81 21.94
CA MET A 143 -10.32 -4.20 20.62
C MET A 143 -9.47 -2.94 20.42
N GLN A 144 -9.34 -2.11 21.46
CA GLN A 144 -8.50 -0.91 21.41
C GLN A 144 -7.02 -1.27 21.23
N LEU A 145 -6.54 -2.27 21.97
CA LEU A 145 -5.18 -2.79 21.84
C LEU A 145 -4.92 -3.34 20.42
N LEU A 146 -5.88 -4.08 19.85
CA LEU A 146 -5.75 -4.63 18.50
C LEU A 146 -5.64 -3.54 17.43
N ILE A 147 -6.42 -2.46 17.56
CA ILE A 147 -6.33 -1.28 16.68
C ILE A 147 -4.97 -0.58 16.87
N LEU A 148 -4.50 -0.43 18.12
CA LEU A 148 -3.22 0.19 18.42
C LEU A 148 -2.04 -0.62 17.84
N LEU A 149 -2.08 -1.94 17.94
CA LEU A 149 -1.10 -2.85 17.35
C LEU A 149 -1.03 -2.71 15.82
N HIS A 150 -2.17 -2.54 15.15
CA HIS A 150 -2.21 -2.33 13.69
C HIS A 150 -1.73 -0.94 13.26
N ALA A 151 -1.83 0.06 14.13
CA ALA A 151 -1.28 1.39 13.87
C ALA A 151 0.26 1.44 13.98
N PHE A 152 0.89 0.37 14.47
CA PHE A 152 2.34 0.29 14.61
C PHE A 152 3.02 0.23 13.23
N PRO A 153 4.12 0.99 13.00
CA PRO A 153 4.77 1.04 11.71
C PRO A 153 5.43 -0.29 11.32
N GLY A 154 5.11 -0.80 10.13
CA GLY A 154 5.62 -2.08 9.63
C GLY A 154 7.15 -2.18 9.55
N LEU A 155 7.85 -1.06 9.30
CA LEU A 155 9.31 -1.04 9.25
C LEU A 155 9.95 -1.41 10.61
N ALA A 156 9.38 -0.91 11.70
CA ALA A 156 9.87 -1.22 13.05
C ALA A 156 9.63 -2.71 13.39
N LEU A 157 8.53 -3.29 12.89
CA LEU A 157 8.24 -4.71 13.06
C LEU A 157 9.27 -5.58 12.33
N ILE A 158 9.66 -5.23 11.10
CA ILE A 158 10.68 -5.97 10.35
C ILE A 158 12.01 -6.02 11.11
N ILE A 159 12.45 -4.89 11.68
CA ILE A 159 13.69 -4.83 12.48
C ILE A 159 13.59 -5.74 13.70
N ALA A 160 12.49 -5.66 14.44
CA ALA A 160 12.27 -6.48 15.63
C ALA A 160 12.20 -7.99 15.30
N VAL A 161 11.54 -8.36 14.21
CA VAL A 161 11.45 -9.76 13.77
C VAL A 161 12.83 -10.28 13.36
N TYR A 162 13.62 -9.48 12.65
CA TYR A 162 14.99 -9.84 12.30
C TYR A 162 15.86 -10.11 13.53
N THR A 163 15.80 -9.24 14.55
CA THR A 163 16.60 -9.43 15.77
C THR A 163 16.20 -10.68 16.54
N VAL A 164 14.90 -11.00 16.60
CA VAL A 164 14.40 -12.25 17.18
C VAL A 164 14.94 -13.47 16.42
N TYR A 165 14.85 -13.49 15.09
CA TYR A 165 15.39 -14.61 14.30
C TYR A 165 16.91 -14.77 14.46
N ALA A 166 17.65 -13.65 14.49
CA ALA A 166 19.10 -13.64 14.67
C ALA A 166 19.57 -14.07 16.05
N THR A 167 18.75 -13.84 17.07
CA THR A 167 19.04 -14.31 18.43
C THR A 167 18.63 -15.76 18.60
N ALA A 168 17.50 -16.17 18.01
CA ALA A 168 16.95 -17.53 18.12
C ALA A 168 17.77 -18.59 17.37
N LYS A 169 18.41 -18.23 16.26
CA LYS A 169 19.41 -19.08 15.60
C LYS A 169 20.77 -18.42 15.76
N PRO A 170 21.74 -18.99 16.51
CA PRO A 170 23.10 -18.51 16.48
C PRO A 170 23.64 -18.72 15.06
N TYR A 171 23.58 -17.67 14.23
CA TYR A 171 24.17 -17.69 12.91
C TYR A 171 25.68 -17.82 13.10
N HIS A 172 26.22 -19.02 12.94
CA HIS A 172 27.64 -19.19 12.66
C HIS A 172 27.85 -18.61 11.27
N VAL A 173 28.18 -17.32 11.19
CA VAL A 173 28.61 -16.71 9.95
C VAL A 173 30.00 -17.25 9.67
N SER A 174 30.09 -18.43 9.07
CA SER A 174 31.34 -18.91 8.47
C SER A 174 31.61 -18.05 7.24
N PHE A 175 32.29 -16.92 7.46
CA PHE A 175 32.95 -16.19 6.39
C PHE A 175 33.97 -17.12 5.75
N ASN A 176 33.62 -17.68 4.60
CA ASN A 176 34.55 -18.50 3.83
C ASN A 176 35.67 -17.59 3.31
N HIS A 177 36.86 -17.69 3.89
CA HIS A 177 38.05 -16.91 3.52
C HIS A 177 38.63 -17.26 2.13
N SER A 178 37.95 -18.10 1.32
CA SER A 178 38.39 -18.49 -0.02
C SER A 178 38.37 -17.36 -1.07
N PHE A 179 37.89 -16.16 -0.74
CA PHE A 179 37.93 -14.99 -1.64
C PHE A 179 39.19 -14.12 -1.48
N ARG A 180 40.33 -14.68 -1.06
CA ARG A 180 41.62 -14.06 -1.40
C ARG A 180 41.88 -14.30 -2.89
N HIS A 181 41.46 -13.36 -3.72
CA HIS A 181 41.98 -13.23 -5.07
C HIS A 181 43.51 -13.26 -5.03
N LYS A 182 44.10 -14.24 -5.73
CA LYS A 182 45.50 -14.19 -6.12
C LYS A 182 45.67 -12.93 -6.98
N VAL A 183 46.32 -11.92 -6.43
CA VAL A 183 46.87 -10.81 -7.23
C VAL A 183 48.01 -11.44 -8.04
N PRO A 184 47.95 -11.44 -9.38
CA PRO A 184 49.07 -11.92 -10.18
C PRO A 184 50.28 -10.97 -10.01
N PRO A 185 51.51 -11.50 -10.12
CA PRO A 185 52.75 -10.74 -9.95
C PRO A 185 52.94 -9.66 -11.01
#